data_AF-A0A1G4Q2M9-F1
#
_entry.id   AF-A0A1G4Q2M9-F1
#
_cell.length_a   1.000
_cell.length_b   1.000
_cell.length_c   1.000
_cell.angle_alpha   90.00
_cell.angle_beta   90.00
_cell.angle_gamma   90.00
#
_symmetry.space_group_name_H-M   'P 1'
#
loop_
_entity.id
_entity.type
_entity.pdbx_description
1 polymer ?
#
loop_
_entity_poly.entity_id
_entity_poly.type
_entity_poly.pdbx_seq_one_letter_code
_entity_poly.pdbx_strand_id
1 'polypeptide(L)' 'METPDPAYQLSDLYYELLDLHQLTETVREILGEMDYVRQDGRRNTELARVAAINRFISDTVGRMANFTSRYDKPDNN' A
#
# COMPACT_ATOMS: atom_id res chain seq x y z
N MET A 1 -16.48 9.22 14.62
CA MET A 1 -15.19 8.63 15.04
C MET A 1 -15.53 7.37 15.79
N GLU A 2 -15.39 6.21 15.15
CA GLU A 2 -15.39 4.95 15.91
C GLU A 2 -14.16 4.96 16.81
N THR A 3 -14.37 4.71 18.10
CA THR A 3 -13.27 4.45 19.02
C THR A 3 -12.62 3.13 18.63
N PRO A 4 -11.27 3.03 18.60
CA PRO A 4 -10.60 1.77 18.34
C PRO A 4 -11.13 0.70 19.30
N ASP A 5 -11.32 -0.52 18.79
CA ASP A 5 -11.67 -1.67 19.62
C ASP A 5 -10.65 -1.76 20.77
N PRO A 6 -11.06 -1.82 22.04
CA PRO A 6 -10.13 -2.01 23.15
C PRO A 6 -9.26 -3.27 23.03
N ALA A 7 -9.63 -4.22 22.17
CA ALA A 7 -8.81 -5.40 21.82
C ALA A 7 -7.80 -5.15 20.68
N TYR A 8 -7.83 -4.00 20.01
CA TYR A 8 -6.93 -3.68 18.90
C TYR A 8 -5.49 -3.49 19.39
N GLN A 9 -4.60 -4.37 18.94
CA GLN A 9 -3.20 -4.36 19.29
C GLN A 9 -2.36 -3.68 18.20
N LEU A 10 -1.19 -3.15 18.57
CA LEU A 10 -0.27 -2.58 17.59
C LEU A 10 0.28 -3.61 16.59
N SER A 11 0.25 -4.90 16.94
CA SER A 11 0.52 -6.01 16.02
C SER A 11 -0.55 -6.09 14.92
N ASP A 12 -1.81 -5.80 15.22
CA ASP A 12 -2.89 -5.83 14.23
C ASP A 12 -2.66 -4.76 13.16
N LEU A 13 -2.21 -3.57 13.58
CA LEU A 13 -1.81 -2.50 12.65
C LEU A 13 -0.68 -2.95 11.71
N TYR A 14 0.26 -3.78 12.17
CA TYR A 14 1.31 -4.32 11.31
C TYR A 14 0.72 -5.21 10.20
N TYR A 15 -0.17 -6.14 10.56
CA TYR A 15 -0.82 -7.02 9.59
C TYR A 15 -1.70 -6.24 8.61
N GLU A 16 -2.49 -5.27 9.08
CA GLU A 16 -3.32 -4.42 8.20
C GLU A 16 -2.46 -3.62 7.21
N LEU A 17 -1.33 -3.07 7.65
CA LEU A 17 -0.41 -2.36 6.77
C LEU A 17 0.30 -3.30 5.79
N LEU A 18 0.60 -4.54 6.20
CA LEU A 18 1.20 -5.55 5.34
C LEU A 18 0.22 -5.96 4.23
N ASP A 19 -1.04 -6.23 4.58
CA ASP A 19 -2.09 -6.57 3.63
C ASP A 19 -2.35 -5.41 2.65
N LEU A 20 -2.43 -4.18 3.16
CA LEU A 20 -2.57 -3.00 2.32
C LEU A 20 -1.37 -2.81 1.39
N HIS A 21 -0.15 -3.09 1.86
CA HIS A 21 1.04 -3.02 1.02
C HIS A 21 0.95 -4.02 -0.14
N GLN A 22 0.60 -5.27 0.14
CA GLN A 22 0.43 -6.31 -0.89
C GLN A 22 -0.63 -5.94 -1.91
N LEU A 23 -1.76 -5.36 -1.46
CA LEU A 23 -2.81 -4.87 -2.36
C LEU A 23 -2.27 -3.76 -3.28
N THR A 24 -1.54 -2.79 -2.72
CA THR A 24 -1.00 -1.67 -3.51
C THR A 24 0.09 -2.10 -4.48
N GLU A 25 0.89 -3.12 -4.15
CA GLU A 25 1.83 -3.75 -5.08
C GLU A 25 1.11 -4.51 -6.20
N THR A 26 0.03 -5.24 -5.89
CA THR A 26 -0.81 -5.89 -6.92
C THR A 26 -1.36 -4.86 -7.91
N VAL A 27 -1.89 -3.74 -7.41
CA VAL A 27 -2.36 -2.64 -8.26
C VAL A 27 -1.21 -2.06 -9.10
N ARG A 28 0.00 -1.97 -8.52
CA ARG A 28 1.19 -1.47 -9.22
C ARG A 28 1.59 -2.39 -10.38
N GLU A 29 1.54 -3.70 -10.17
CA GLU A 29 1.83 -4.71 -11.20
C GLU A 29 0.83 -4.57 -12.35
N ILE A 30 -0.48 -4.53 -12.06
CA ILE A 30 -1.53 -4.34 -13.08
C ILE A 30 -1.29 -3.03 -13.84
N LEU A 31 -1.04 -1.92 -13.15
CA LEU A 31 -0.74 -0.63 -13.79
C LEU A 31 0.54 -0.69 -14.64
N GLY A 32 1.52 -1.51 -14.28
CA GLY A 32 2.74 -1.73 -15.04
C GLY A 32 2.51 -2.49 -16.36
N GLU A 33 1.47 -3.32 -16.43
CA GLU A 33 1.09 -4.09 -17.62
C GLU A 33 0.19 -3.31 -18.59
N MET A 34 -0.43 -2.21 -18.15
CA MET A 34 -1.34 -1.43 -18.99
C MET A 34 -0.62 -0.63 -20.09
N ASP A 35 -1.31 -0.41 -21.22
CA ASP A 35 -0.84 0.50 -22.27
C ASP A 35 -1.06 1.97 -21.87
N TYR A 36 0.03 2.74 -21.89
CA TYR A 36 0.04 4.18 -21.60
C TYR A 36 -0.21 5.01 -22.86
N VAL A 37 -0.79 4.43 -23.90
CA VAL A 37 -1.21 5.09 -25.14
C VAL A 37 -2.74 5.02 -25.25
N ARG A 38 -3.36 6.15 -25.56
CA ARG A 38 -4.81 6.24 -25.81
C ARG A 38 -5.12 5.79 -27.24
N GLN A 39 -6.40 5.56 -27.54
CA GLN A 39 -6.87 5.18 -28.87
C GLN A 39 -6.49 6.19 -29.97
N ASP A 40 -6.27 7.45 -29.62
CA ASP A 40 -5.83 8.52 -30.54
C ASP A 40 -4.30 8.57 -30.72
N GLY A 41 -3.56 7.60 -30.19
CA GLY A 41 -2.10 7.51 -30.25
C GLY A 41 -1.37 8.44 -29.28
N ARG A 42 -2.07 9.27 -28.50
CA ARG A 42 -1.42 10.14 -27.50
C ARG A 42 -1.14 9.38 -26.21
N ARG A 43 -0.12 9.83 -25.47
CA ARG A 43 0.19 9.29 -24.15
C ARG A 43 -0.97 9.51 -23.17
N ASN A 44 -1.34 8.48 -22.44
CA ASN A 44 -2.30 8.55 -21.35
C ASN A 44 -1.64 9.09 -20.07
N THR A 45 -1.54 10.41 -19.97
CA THR A 45 -0.91 11.11 -18.84
C THR A 45 -1.62 10.89 -17.50
N GLU A 46 -2.93 10.66 -17.53
CA GLU A 46 -3.70 10.37 -16.31
C GLU A 46 -3.33 8.99 -15.74
N LEU A 47 -3.22 7.97 -16.59
CA LEU A 47 -2.76 6.65 -16.16
C LEU A 47 -1.33 6.72 -15.62
N ALA A 48 -0.44 7.49 -16.27
CA ALA A 48 0.90 7.77 -15.78
C ALA A 48 0.90 8.40 -14.38
N ARG A 49 -0.01 9.35 -14.14
CA ARG A 49 -0.18 10.01 -12.84
C ARG A 49 -0.67 9.02 -11.78
N VAL A 50 -1.68 8.21 -12.11
CA VAL A 50 -2.22 7.18 -11.19
C VAL A 50 -1.14 6.17 -10.82
N ALA A 51 -0.34 5.69 -11.78
CA ALA A 51 0.77 4.79 -11.52
C ALA A 51 1.83 5.41 -10.59
N ALA A 52 2.15 6.69 -10.76
CA ALA A 52 3.06 7.39 -9.87
C ALA A 52 2.50 7.54 -8.45
N ILE A 53 1.20 7.85 -8.32
CA ILE A 53 0.51 7.94 -7.02
C ILE A 53 0.49 6.58 -6.34
N ASN A 54 0.11 5.50 -7.05
CA ASN A 54 0.07 4.16 -6.48
C ASN A 54 1.45 3.70 -6.01
N ARG A 55 2.51 3.99 -6.78
CA ARG A 55 3.89 3.76 -6.34
C ARG A 55 4.21 4.48 -5.03
N PHE A 56 3.88 5.77 -4.93
CA PHE A 56 4.13 6.53 -3.70
C PHE A 56 3.37 5.97 -2.49
N ILE A 57 2.11 5.59 -2.70
CA ILE A 57 1.28 4.97 -1.65
C ILE A 57 1.92 3.65 -1.22
N SER A 58 2.21 2.75 -2.16
CA SER A 58 2.81 1.45 -1.86
C SER A 58 4.14 1.58 -1.11
N ASP A 59 5.05 2.43 -1.60
CA ASP A 59 6.34 2.67 -0.95
C ASP A 59 6.16 3.24 0.48
N THR A 60 5.10 4.01 0.72
CA THR A 60 4.80 4.58 2.04
C THR A 60 4.19 3.56 2.99
N VAL A 61 3.20 2.79 2.52
CA VAL A 61 2.57 1.73 3.31
C VAL A 61 3.60 0.65 3.66
N GLY A 62 4.45 0.23 2.73
CA GLY A 62 5.53 -0.74 3.00
C GLY A 62 6.52 -0.23 4.06
N ARG A 63 6.85 1.07 4.05
CA ARG A 63 7.67 1.68 5.13
C ARG A 63 6.95 1.68 6.47
N MET A 64 5.64 1.96 6.49
CA MET A 64 4.84 1.91 7.71
C MET A 64 4.77 0.48 8.27
N ALA A 65 4.50 -0.52 7.42
CA ALA A 65 4.49 -1.93 7.80
C ALA A 65 5.85 -2.37 8.37
N ASN A 66 6.95 -2.02 7.71
CA ASN A 66 8.29 -2.31 8.23
C ASN A 66 8.51 -1.66 9.61
N PHE A 67 8.13 -0.40 9.77
CA PHE A 67 8.26 0.31 11.04
C PHE A 67 7.42 -0.33 12.17
N THR A 68 6.20 -0.80 11.86
CA THR A 68 5.30 -1.42 12.83
C THR A 68 5.61 -2.88 13.11
N SER A 69 6.38 -3.57 12.25
CA SER A 69 6.81 -4.97 12.47
C SER A 69 7.51 -5.22 13.81
N ARG A 70 8.09 -4.19 14.42
CA ARG A 70 8.70 -4.32 15.76
C ARG A 70 7.70 -4.63 16.87
N TYR A 71 6.42 -4.32 16.66
CA TYR A 71 5.33 -4.56 17.61
C TYR A 71 4.68 -5.94 17.43
N ASP A 72 5.10 -6.71 16.42
CA ASP A 72 4.69 -8.10 16.19
C ASP A 72 5.54 -9.11 16.99
N LYS A 73 6.55 -8.64 17.73
CA LYS A 73 7.36 -9.51 18.56
C LYS A 73 6.69 -9.71 19.91
N PRO A 74 6.68 -10.95 20.47
CA PRO A 74 6.24 -11.14 21.84
C PRO A 74 7.11 -10.29 22.76
N ASP A 75 6.47 -9.58 23.69
CA ASP A 75 7.15 -8.86 24.76
C ASP A 75 8.06 -9.84 25.51
N ASN A 76 9.36 -9.74 25.29
CA ASN A 76 10.33 -10.44 26.12
C ASN A 76 10.46 -9.65 27.44
N ASN A 77 9.53 -9.93 28.35
CA ASN A 77 9.58 -9.83 29.81
C ASN A 77 10.00 -8.49 30.44
#